data_AF-A0A091E725-F1
#
_entry.id   AF-A0A091E725-F1
#
_cell.length_a   1.000
_cell.length_b   1.000
_cell.length_c   1.000
_cell.angle_alpha   90.00
_cell.angle_beta   90.00
_cell.angle_gamma   90.00
#
_symmetry.space_group_name_H-M   'P 1'
#
loop_
_entity.id
_entity.type
_entity.pdbx_description
1 polymer ?
#
loop_
_entity_poly.entity_id
_entity_poly.type
_entity_poly.pdbx_seq_one_letter_code
_entity_poly.pdbx_strand_id
1 'polypeptide(L)'
;MVPFLLPKYQQKEQVTTEEMLHVVHNDYCEHFPLIFRELCQCVCLCFGIEMREVGAPGHTYELLPILGLTFHGILDDDVQIIPKGKLLMGILSVIMVKGSRVSEEDLRALLRDRKLLSEREHVMIGDPWKFTTEDLVREEYLVYQQVPNSAPARCELLWGPRARAETTPIKVLNHLFSLHRIDPRSYPHLYEQALREEEGLFEAFEGEDV
;
A
#
# COMPACT_ATOMS: atom_id res chain seq x y z
N MET A 1 3.50 -20.30 8.76
CA MET A 1 2.80 -19.76 7.56
C MET A 1 3.51 -18.55 6.96
N VAL A 2 3.74 -17.44 7.67
CA VAL A 2 4.44 -16.26 7.09
C VAL A 2 5.83 -16.58 6.50
N PRO A 3 6.73 -17.32 7.20
CA PRO A 3 8.04 -17.69 6.62
C PRO A 3 7.95 -18.59 5.39
N PHE A 4 6.80 -19.23 5.17
CA PHE A 4 6.52 -20.06 4.00
C PHE A 4 5.99 -19.24 2.82
N LEU A 5 5.21 -18.19 3.07
CA LEU A 5 4.63 -17.35 2.02
C LEU A 5 5.63 -16.35 1.42
N LEU A 6 6.56 -15.82 2.23
CA LEU A 6 7.52 -14.80 1.75
C LEU A 6 8.41 -15.29 0.59
N PRO A 7 9.01 -16.49 0.64
CA PRO A 7 9.77 -17.02 -0.49
C PRO A 7 8.91 -17.23 -1.75
N LYS A 8 7.67 -17.74 -1.59
CA LYS A 8 6.74 -17.90 -2.72
C LYS A 8 6.42 -16.57 -3.38
N TYR A 9 6.24 -15.50 -2.59
CA TYR A 9 6.04 -14.15 -3.12
C TYR A 9 7.24 -13.67 -3.94
N GLN A 10 8.46 -13.82 -3.40
CA GLN A 10 9.71 -13.43 -4.08
C GLN A 10 9.91 -14.19 -5.39
N GLN A 11 9.57 -15.48 -5.41
CA GLN A 11 9.67 -16.35 -6.58
C GLN A 11 8.48 -16.22 -7.53
N LYS A 12 7.49 -15.37 -7.21
CA LYS A 12 6.22 -15.22 -7.95
C LYS A 12 5.48 -16.55 -8.13
N GLU A 13 5.58 -17.42 -7.14
CA GLU A 13 4.88 -18.70 -7.11
C GLU A 13 3.49 -18.55 -6.52
N GLN A 14 2.55 -19.33 -7.07
CA GLN A 14 1.25 -19.51 -6.48
C GLN A 14 1.33 -20.41 -5.24
N VAL A 15 0.33 -20.27 -4.36
CA VAL A 15 0.19 -21.09 -3.16
C VAL A 15 -1.18 -21.75 -3.12
N THR A 16 -1.23 -23.03 -2.76
CA THR A 16 -2.50 -23.74 -2.62
C THR A 16 -2.93 -23.86 -1.15
N THR A 17 -4.23 -24.05 -0.93
CA THR A 17 -4.75 -24.36 0.41
C THR A 17 -4.11 -25.62 1.00
N GLU A 18 -3.86 -26.63 0.18
CA GLU A 18 -3.21 -27.87 0.60
C GLU A 18 -1.77 -27.63 1.10
N GLU A 19 -0.97 -26.89 0.34
CA GLU A 19 0.38 -26.51 0.77
C GLU A 19 0.35 -25.73 2.09
N MET A 20 -0.61 -24.81 2.25
CA MET A 20 -0.76 -24.04 3.49
C MET A 20 -1.14 -24.93 4.68
N LEU A 21 -2.03 -25.89 4.48
CA LEU A 21 -2.44 -26.86 5.51
C LEU A 21 -1.27 -27.74 5.96
N HIS A 22 -0.38 -28.15 5.06
CA HIS A 22 0.82 -28.92 5.41
C HIS A 22 1.78 -28.18 6.34
N VAL A 23 1.77 -26.85 6.33
CA VAL A 23 2.62 -26.01 7.18
C VAL A 23 1.93 -25.65 8.51
N VAL A 24 0.61 -25.88 8.62
CA VAL A 24 -0.15 -25.69 9.85
C VAL A 24 -0.06 -26.95 10.69
N HIS A 25 0.17 -26.80 11.99
CA HIS A 25 0.23 -27.93 12.90
C HIS A 25 -1.14 -28.63 12.95
N ASN A 26 -1.13 -29.97 12.96
CA ASN A 26 -2.32 -30.80 12.71
C ASN A 26 -3.51 -30.47 13.63
N ASP A 27 -3.22 -30.07 14.87
CA ASP A 27 -4.22 -29.66 15.88
C ASP A 27 -5.02 -28.41 15.50
N TYR A 28 -4.57 -27.64 14.51
CA TYR A 28 -5.20 -26.39 14.08
C TYR A 28 -5.86 -26.47 12.70
N CYS A 29 -5.86 -27.64 12.05
CA CYS A 29 -6.46 -27.84 10.73
C CYS A 29 -7.96 -27.50 10.71
N GLU A 30 -8.70 -27.84 11.76
CA GLU A 30 -10.13 -27.49 11.91
C GLU A 30 -10.37 -25.98 12.04
N HIS A 31 -9.36 -25.23 12.48
CA HIS A 31 -9.39 -23.77 12.62
C HIS A 31 -8.81 -23.04 11.41
N PHE A 32 -8.43 -23.78 10.36
CA PHE A 32 -7.77 -23.22 9.19
C PHE A 32 -8.51 -22.03 8.57
N PRO A 33 -9.86 -22.01 8.42
CA PRO A 33 -10.53 -20.84 7.85
C PRO A 33 -10.31 -19.55 8.64
N LEU A 34 -10.29 -19.62 9.97
CA LEU A 34 -9.96 -18.45 10.81
C LEU A 34 -8.48 -18.08 10.67
N ILE A 35 -7.59 -19.07 10.76
CA ILE A 35 -6.15 -18.86 10.65
C ILE A 35 -5.79 -18.25 9.30
N PHE A 36 -6.39 -18.73 8.23
CA PHE A 36 -6.23 -18.22 6.88
C PHE A 36 -6.70 -16.77 6.77
N ARG A 37 -7.87 -16.43 7.34
CA ARG A 37 -8.34 -15.04 7.37
C ARG A 37 -7.39 -14.11 8.12
N GLU A 38 -6.95 -14.51 9.32
CA GLU A 38 -5.99 -13.71 10.10
C GLU A 38 -4.62 -13.64 9.41
N LEU A 39 -4.22 -14.70 8.69
CA LEU A 39 -3.00 -14.72 7.88
C LEU A 39 -3.10 -13.74 6.73
N CYS A 40 -4.17 -13.76 5.93
CA CYS A 40 -4.40 -12.82 4.83
C CYS A 40 -4.34 -11.37 5.33
N GLN A 41 -4.95 -11.09 6.47
CA GLN A 41 -4.83 -9.78 7.12
C GLN A 41 -3.38 -9.50 7.54
N CYS A 42 -2.71 -10.44 8.20
CA CYS A 42 -1.33 -10.25 8.66
C CYS A 42 -0.35 -10.02 7.49
N VAL A 43 -0.41 -10.80 6.42
CA VAL A 43 0.47 -10.63 5.24
C VAL A 43 0.17 -9.33 4.49
N CYS A 44 -1.10 -8.94 4.41
CA CYS A 44 -1.49 -7.67 3.81
C CYS A 44 -1.00 -6.48 4.64
N LEU A 45 -1.26 -6.46 5.95
CA LEU A 45 -0.96 -5.33 6.84
C LEU A 45 0.53 -5.23 7.19
N CYS A 46 1.17 -6.36 7.52
CA CYS A 46 2.56 -6.37 7.97
C CYS A 46 3.54 -6.37 6.80
N PHE A 47 3.17 -6.98 5.67
CA PHE A 47 4.09 -7.25 4.57
C PHE A 47 3.68 -6.62 3.23
N GLY A 48 2.49 -6.00 3.13
CA GLY A 48 2.06 -5.38 1.88
C GLY A 48 1.82 -6.40 0.77
N ILE A 49 1.38 -7.61 1.12
CA ILE A 49 1.09 -8.70 0.17
C ILE A 49 -0.40 -9.04 0.22
N GLU A 50 -1.08 -8.88 -0.91
CA GLU A 50 -2.47 -9.33 -1.10
C GLU A 50 -2.49 -10.77 -1.62
N MET A 51 -3.26 -11.64 -0.96
CA MET A 51 -3.53 -12.99 -1.44
C MET A 51 -4.81 -12.99 -2.26
N ARG A 52 -4.73 -13.34 -3.55
CA ARG A 52 -5.88 -13.35 -4.46
C ARG A 52 -6.13 -14.75 -5.01
N GLU A 53 -7.35 -15.26 -4.86
CA GLU A 53 -7.72 -16.57 -5.41
C GLU A 53 -7.85 -16.48 -6.94
N VAL A 54 -7.22 -17.41 -7.67
CA VAL A 54 -7.14 -17.38 -9.14
C VAL A 54 -7.76 -18.59 -9.86
N GLY A 55 -8.24 -19.60 -9.14
CA GLY A 55 -8.99 -20.68 -9.79
C GLY A 55 -9.40 -21.85 -8.91
N ALA A 56 -10.45 -22.54 -9.38
CA ALA A 56 -10.83 -23.89 -8.96
C ALA A 56 -10.59 -24.87 -10.14
N PRO A 57 -10.10 -26.10 -9.87
CA PRO A 57 -10.05 -26.76 -8.57
C PRO A 57 -8.69 -26.63 -7.87
N GLY A 58 -8.70 -26.36 -6.56
CA GLY A 58 -7.50 -26.38 -5.71
C GLY A 58 -7.36 -25.23 -4.70
N HIS A 59 -8.24 -24.20 -4.75
CA HIS A 59 -8.12 -22.99 -3.92
C HIS A 59 -6.68 -22.44 -3.98
N THR A 60 -6.29 -22.07 -5.18
CA THR A 60 -4.95 -21.56 -5.49
C THR A 60 -4.95 -20.05 -5.44
N TYR A 61 -3.93 -19.48 -4.79
CA TYR A 61 -3.80 -18.05 -4.56
C TYR A 61 -2.52 -17.52 -5.20
N GLU A 62 -2.64 -16.36 -5.84
CA GLU A 62 -1.52 -15.51 -6.20
C GLU A 62 -1.16 -14.56 -5.05
N LEU A 63 0.14 -14.32 -4.89
CA LEU A 63 0.68 -13.36 -3.93
C LEU A 63 1.05 -12.11 -4.70
N LEU A 64 0.24 -11.07 -4.54
CA LEU A 64 0.36 -9.82 -5.28
C LEU A 64 0.80 -8.69 -4.36
N PRO A 65 1.47 -7.66 -4.89
CA PRO A 65 1.66 -6.43 -4.14
C PRO A 65 0.33 -5.83 -3.71
N ILE A 66 0.28 -5.32 -2.49
CA ILE A 66 -0.88 -4.62 -1.95
C ILE A 66 -1.36 -3.50 -2.89
N LEU A 67 -2.67 -3.43 -3.09
CA LEU A 67 -3.34 -2.48 -4.00
C LEU A 67 -2.88 -2.55 -5.47
N GLY A 68 -2.16 -3.60 -5.87
CA GLY A 68 -1.58 -3.70 -7.22
C GLY A 68 -0.34 -2.82 -7.42
N LEU A 69 0.27 -2.31 -6.34
CA LEU A 69 1.44 -1.42 -6.44
C LEU A 69 2.64 -2.17 -7.02
N THR A 70 3.07 -1.82 -8.22
CA THR A 70 4.18 -2.51 -8.91
C THR A 70 5.56 -1.95 -8.56
N PHE A 71 5.72 -1.35 -7.36
CA PHE A 71 6.93 -0.68 -6.87
C PHE A 71 8.20 -1.56 -6.77
N HIS A 72 8.11 -2.83 -7.16
CA HIS A 72 9.15 -3.84 -7.09
C HIS A 72 10.20 -3.77 -8.20
N GLY A 73 9.97 -3.01 -9.28
CA GLY A 73 10.82 -3.04 -10.49
C GLY A 73 12.25 -2.48 -10.37
N ILE A 74 12.62 -1.88 -9.23
CA ILE A 74 13.86 -1.07 -9.09
C ILE A 74 14.69 -1.41 -7.85
N LEU A 75 14.20 -2.28 -6.98
CA LEU A 75 14.91 -2.64 -5.74
C LEU A 75 15.74 -3.90 -5.98
N ASP A 76 17.06 -3.72 -6.06
CA ASP A 76 18.07 -4.79 -6.14
C ASP A 76 18.16 -5.65 -4.86
N ASP A 77 17.32 -5.36 -3.85
CA ASP A 77 17.31 -6.02 -2.55
C ASP A 77 15.88 -6.36 -2.11
N ASP A 78 15.55 -7.65 -2.16
CA ASP A 78 14.25 -8.21 -1.80
C ASP A 78 13.82 -7.88 -0.36
N VAL A 79 14.76 -7.52 0.52
CA VAL A 79 14.50 -7.22 1.93
C VAL A 79 13.87 -5.83 2.12
N GLN A 80 14.19 -4.86 1.27
CA GLN A 80 13.68 -3.48 1.38
C GLN A 80 12.37 -3.22 0.64
N ILE A 81 11.91 -4.19 -0.14
CA ILE A 81 10.66 -4.15 -0.88
C ILE A 81 9.47 -3.86 0.04
N ILE A 82 9.34 -4.64 1.11
CA ILE A 82 8.17 -4.61 2.00
C ILE A 82 8.11 -3.29 2.78
N PRO A 83 9.20 -2.83 3.43
CA PRO A 83 9.19 -1.57 4.16
C PRO A 83 8.89 -0.35 3.28
N LYS A 84 9.46 -0.32 2.07
CA LYS A 84 9.23 0.75 1.11
C LYS A 84 7.80 0.76 0.57
N GLY A 85 7.23 -0.41 0.28
CA GLY A 85 5.82 -0.55 -0.08
C GLY A 85 4.88 -0.05 1.01
N LYS A 86 5.14 -0.41 2.29
CA LYS A 86 4.37 0.11 3.44
C LYS A 86 4.48 1.62 3.59
N LEU A 87 5.66 2.18 3.37
CA LEU A 87 5.87 3.63 3.44
C LEU A 87 5.08 4.35 2.33
N LEU A 88 5.18 3.88 1.08
CA LEU A 88 4.40 4.39 -0.05
C LEU A 88 2.89 4.34 0.27
N MET A 89 2.41 3.19 0.73
CA MET A 89 1.00 3.02 1.15
C MET A 89 0.58 4.03 2.21
N GLY A 90 1.42 4.24 3.22
CA GLY A 90 1.18 5.23 4.28
C GLY A 90 1.11 6.66 3.77
N ILE A 91 1.98 7.02 2.82
CA ILE A 91 1.99 8.35 2.21
C ILE A 91 0.75 8.55 1.35
N LEU A 92 0.41 7.59 0.48
CA LEU A 92 -0.80 7.66 -0.35
C LEU A 92 -2.07 7.80 0.50
N SER A 93 -2.13 7.07 1.63
CA SER A 93 -3.23 7.14 2.59
C SER A 93 -3.38 8.52 3.24
N VAL A 94 -2.26 9.17 3.62
CA VAL A 94 -2.33 10.49 4.25
C VAL A 94 -2.66 11.58 3.25
N ILE A 95 -2.12 11.51 2.03
CA ILE A 95 -2.52 12.41 0.94
C ILE A 95 -4.03 12.29 0.70
N MET A 96 -4.54 11.06 0.65
CA MET A 96 -5.96 10.78 0.48
C MET A 96 -6.81 11.39 1.61
N VAL A 97 -6.44 11.15 2.88
CA VAL A 97 -7.18 11.69 4.04
C VAL A 97 -7.15 13.22 4.09
N LYS A 98 -6.10 13.86 3.56
CA LYS A 98 -5.94 15.32 3.56
C LYS A 98 -6.54 16.06 2.36
N GLY A 99 -7.21 15.36 1.42
CA GLY A 99 -7.83 16.00 0.26
C GLY A 99 -6.86 16.13 -0.90
N SER A 100 -6.30 15.00 -1.33
CA SER A 100 -5.40 14.85 -2.47
C SER A 100 -4.04 15.55 -2.39
N ARG A 101 -3.74 16.28 -1.31
CA ARG A 101 -2.49 17.04 -1.15
C ARG A 101 -1.96 16.95 0.28
N VAL A 102 -0.64 16.97 0.43
CA VAL A 102 0.04 17.09 1.73
C VAL A 102 1.17 18.10 1.67
N SER A 103 1.31 18.95 2.68
CA SER A 103 2.41 19.91 2.73
C SER A 103 3.72 19.23 3.09
N GLU A 104 4.83 19.89 2.79
CA GLU A 104 6.16 19.41 3.16
C GLU A 104 6.32 19.20 4.69
N GLU A 105 5.74 20.09 5.49
CA GLU A 105 5.79 20.00 6.95
C GLU A 105 5.05 18.77 7.48
N ASP A 106 3.86 18.52 6.92
CA ASP A 106 3.04 17.37 7.25
C ASP A 106 3.72 16.06 6.82
N LEU A 107 4.37 16.05 5.66
CA LEU A 107 5.17 14.92 5.22
C LEU A 107 6.33 14.65 6.17
N ARG A 108 7.06 15.69 6.60
CA ARG A 108 8.17 15.54 7.56
C ARG A 108 7.69 14.96 8.89
N ALA A 109 6.50 15.35 9.36
CA ALA A 109 5.89 14.77 10.56
C ALA A 109 5.59 13.28 10.35
N LEU A 110 4.94 12.93 9.24
CA LEU A 110 4.65 11.53 8.88
C LEU A 110 5.92 10.67 8.81
N LEU A 111 6.96 11.15 8.14
CA LEU A 111 8.21 10.41 7.99
C LEU A 111 8.94 10.24 9.31
N ARG A 112 8.85 11.22 10.23
CA ARG A 112 9.39 11.10 11.59
C ARG A 112 8.68 10.03 12.39
N ASP A 113 7.35 10.02 12.36
CA ASP A 113 6.52 9.02 13.05
C ASP A 113 6.78 7.61 12.49
N ARG A 114 6.93 7.49 11.16
CA ARG A 114 7.27 6.23 10.49
C ARG A 114 8.71 5.78 10.79
N LYS A 115 9.67 6.69 10.85
CA LYS A 115 11.06 6.38 11.23
C LYS A 115 11.13 5.83 12.66
N LEU A 116 10.38 6.43 13.60
CA LEU A 116 10.29 5.94 14.98
C LEU A 116 9.70 4.51 15.06
N LEU A 117 8.77 4.15 14.17
CA LEU A 117 8.24 2.78 14.07
C LEU A 117 9.26 1.81 13.46
N SER A 118 9.95 2.25 12.40
CA SER A 118 11.01 1.49 11.71
C SER A 118 12.19 1.16 12.64
N GLU A 119 12.60 2.10 13.51
CA GLU A 119 13.64 1.87 14.53
C GLU A 119 13.22 0.82 15.58
N ARG A 120 11.92 0.71 15.88
CA ARG A 120 11.37 -0.32 16.79
C ARG A 120 11.26 -1.70 16.12
N GLU A 121 10.98 -1.72 14.81
CA GLU A 121 10.81 -2.95 14.02
C GLU A 121 12.15 -3.51 13.49
N HIS A 122 13.28 -2.83 13.73
CA HIS A 122 14.61 -3.17 13.20
C HIS A 122 14.68 -3.23 11.67
N VAL A 123 13.81 -2.49 11.00
CA VAL A 123 13.68 -2.46 9.54
C VAL A 123 14.11 -1.09 9.06
N MET A 124 15.27 -0.96 8.42
CA MET A 124 15.79 0.34 8.00
C MET A 124 15.45 0.63 6.53
N ILE A 125 14.51 1.54 6.32
CA ILE A 125 14.39 2.27 5.04
C ILE A 125 15.50 3.32 5.08
N GLY A 126 16.38 3.34 4.07
CA GLY A 126 17.58 4.20 4.02
C GLY A 126 17.34 5.66 4.45
N ASP A 127 17.13 6.57 3.49
CA ASP A 127 16.68 7.92 3.78
C ASP A 127 15.21 8.06 3.35
N PRO A 128 14.24 8.05 4.31
CA PRO A 128 12.82 8.17 3.99
C PRO A 128 12.46 9.48 3.29
N TRP A 129 13.24 10.55 3.52
CA TRP A 129 13.05 11.84 2.86
C TRP A 129 13.34 11.70 1.37
N LYS A 130 14.58 11.29 1.07
CA LYS A 130 15.05 11.06 -0.30
C LYS A 130 14.17 10.07 -1.06
N PHE A 131 13.81 8.97 -0.38
CA PHE A 131 12.91 7.98 -0.95
C PHE A 131 11.58 8.60 -1.40
N THR A 132 11.01 9.48 -0.58
CA THR A 132 9.69 10.07 -0.86
C THR A 132 9.75 11.16 -1.92
N THR A 133 10.74 12.05 -1.85
CA THR A 133 10.80 13.24 -2.72
C THR A 133 11.59 13.02 -4.01
N GLU A 134 12.42 11.98 -4.09
CA GLU A 134 13.19 11.64 -5.29
C GLU A 134 12.72 10.31 -5.90
N ASP A 135 12.81 9.20 -5.15
CA ASP A 135 12.57 7.88 -5.74
C ASP A 135 11.09 7.70 -6.13
N LEU A 136 10.15 8.01 -5.24
CA LEU A 136 8.70 7.91 -5.53
C LEU A 136 8.23 8.93 -6.58
N VAL A 137 8.93 10.06 -6.71
CA VAL A 137 8.65 11.05 -7.75
C VAL A 137 9.15 10.58 -9.11
N ARG A 138 10.38 10.01 -9.15
CA ARG A 138 10.94 9.39 -10.34
C ARG A 138 10.09 8.23 -10.84
N GLU A 139 9.55 7.45 -9.92
CA GLU A 139 8.65 6.34 -10.21
C GLU A 139 7.20 6.76 -10.48
N GLU A 140 6.93 8.06 -10.53
CA GLU A 140 5.62 8.63 -10.86
C GLU A 140 4.49 8.24 -9.88
N TYR A 141 4.83 7.73 -8.70
CA TYR A 141 3.86 7.51 -7.63
C TYR A 141 3.45 8.81 -6.96
N LEU A 142 4.36 9.79 -6.90
CA LEU A 142 4.12 11.08 -6.29
C LEU A 142 4.51 12.21 -7.23
N VAL A 143 3.79 13.33 -7.13
CA VAL A 143 4.20 14.61 -7.71
C VAL A 143 4.64 15.50 -6.56
N TYR A 144 5.89 15.95 -6.58
CA TYR A 144 6.42 16.96 -5.67
C TYR A 144 6.48 18.30 -6.40
N GLN A 145 5.66 19.26 -5.99
CA GLN A 145 5.53 20.54 -6.68
C GLN A 145 5.54 21.73 -5.71
N GLN A 146 5.97 22.88 -6.21
CA GLN A 146 5.88 24.14 -5.47
C GLN A 146 4.44 24.67 -5.53
N VAL A 147 3.93 25.13 -4.39
CA VAL A 147 2.64 25.80 -4.30
C VAL A 147 2.71 27.13 -5.06
N PRO A 148 1.85 27.36 -6.06
CA PRO A 148 1.85 28.62 -6.81
C PRO A 148 1.66 29.83 -5.88
N ASN A 149 2.45 30.87 -6.08
CA ASN A 149 2.35 32.14 -5.35
C ASN A 149 2.53 32.04 -3.82
N SER A 150 3.19 31.00 -3.31
CA SER A 150 3.52 30.90 -1.88
C SER A 150 4.70 31.80 -1.50
N ALA A 151 4.55 32.65 -0.48
CA ALA A 151 5.63 33.39 0.15
C ALA A 151 5.63 33.13 1.67
N PRO A 152 6.62 32.39 2.23
CA PRO A 152 7.78 31.79 1.56
C PRO A 152 7.40 30.63 0.63
N ALA A 153 8.35 30.20 -0.22
CA ALA A 153 8.18 29.04 -1.09
C ALA A 153 7.79 27.80 -0.27
N ARG A 154 6.65 27.19 -0.58
CA ARG A 154 6.16 25.95 0.03
C ARG A 154 6.01 24.89 -1.05
N CYS A 155 6.31 23.65 -0.70
CA CYS A 155 6.09 22.50 -1.57
C CYS A 155 4.98 21.62 -1.01
N GLU A 156 4.32 20.91 -1.90
CA GLU A 156 3.28 19.94 -1.60
C GLU A 156 3.49 18.66 -2.41
N LEU A 157 2.93 17.56 -1.90
CA LEU A 157 2.90 16.27 -2.57
C LEU A 157 1.48 15.87 -2.90
N LEU A 158 1.34 15.25 -4.07
CA LEU A 158 0.10 14.68 -4.59
C LEU A 158 0.37 13.29 -5.13
N TRP A 159 -0.70 12.52 -5.38
CA TRP A 159 -0.60 11.28 -6.13
C TRP A 159 -0.17 11.57 -7.57
N GLY A 160 0.88 10.89 -8.01
CA GLY A 160 1.34 10.90 -9.39
C GLY A 160 0.54 9.95 -10.29
N PRO A 161 0.82 9.98 -11.61
CA PRO A 161 0.03 9.26 -12.60
C PRO A 161 0.09 7.75 -12.40
N ARG A 162 1.23 7.19 -11.98
CA ARG A 162 1.33 5.74 -11.72
C ARG A 162 0.51 5.30 -10.51
N ALA A 163 0.51 6.07 -9.42
CA ALA A 163 -0.34 5.77 -8.26
C ALA A 163 -1.83 5.72 -8.66
N ARG A 164 -2.25 6.66 -9.51
CA ARG A 164 -3.61 6.76 -10.02
C ARG A 164 -3.98 5.64 -11.00
N ALA A 165 -3.01 5.12 -11.75
CA ALA A 165 -3.20 4.00 -12.65
C ALA A 165 -3.28 2.64 -11.92
N GLU A 166 -2.49 2.47 -10.86
CA GLU A 166 -2.37 1.19 -10.16
C GLU A 166 -3.41 1.01 -9.05
N THR A 167 -3.78 2.10 -8.37
CA THR A 167 -4.73 2.06 -7.25
C THR A 167 -5.74 3.21 -7.31
N THR A 168 -6.77 3.14 -6.46
CA THR A 168 -7.81 4.17 -6.37
C THR A 168 -7.93 4.71 -4.95
N PRO A 169 -8.39 5.96 -4.78
CA PRO A 169 -8.70 6.56 -3.48
C PRO A 169 -9.51 5.64 -2.56
N ILE A 170 -10.53 4.96 -3.09
CA ILE A 170 -11.39 4.03 -2.36
C ILE A 170 -10.60 2.79 -1.91
N LYS A 171 -9.77 2.21 -2.78
CA LYS A 171 -8.94 1.04 -2.43
C LYS A 171 -7.97 1.37 -1.29
N VAL A 172 -7.32 2.53 -1.35
CA VAL A 172 -6.42 3.01 -0.28
C VAL A 172 -7.17 3.23 1.03
N LEU A 173 -8.35 3.88 0.96
CA LEU A 173 -9.15 4.17 2.15
C LEU A 173 -9.68 2.89 2.82
N ASN A 174 -10.19 1.93 2.03
CA ASN A 174 -10.66 0.64 2.55
C ASN A 174 -9.52 -0.13 3.22
N HIS A 175 -8.33 -0.09 2.63
CA HIS A 175 -7.16 -0.70 3.25
C HIS A 175 -6.80 -0.01 4.58
N LEU A 176 -6.79 1.33 4.63
CA LEU A 176 -6.53 2.07 5.86
C LEU A 176 -7.52 1.71 6.98
N PHE A 177 -8.81 1.60 6.66
CA PHE A 177 -9.83 1.18 7.63
C PHE A 177 -9.64 -0.25 8.10
N SER A 178 -9.29 -1.16 7.20
CA SER A 178 -8.96 -2.55 7.56
C SER A 178 -7.75 -2.60 8.51
N LEU A 179 -6.69 -1.85 8.22
CA LEU A 179 -5.47 -1.79 9.02
C LEU A 179 -5.72 -1.33 10.46
N HIS A 180 -6.58 -0.33 10.62
CA HIS A 180 -6.92 0.23 11.93
C HIS A 180 -8.18 -0.38 12.57
N ARG A 181 -8.78 -1.40 11.95
CA ARG A 181 -10.06 -2.00 12.38
C ARG A 181 -11.17 -0.95 12.58
N ILE A 182 -11.20 0.03 11.70
CA ILE A 182 -12.18 1.12 11.68
C ILE A 182 -13.38 0.71 10.85
N ASP A 183 -14.60 0.97 11.33
CA ASP A 183 -15.81 0.86 10.51
C ASP A 183 -15.87 2.05 9.53
N PRO A 184 -15.89 1.83 8.20
CA PRO A 184 -16.00 2.90 7.20
C PRO A 184 -17.19 3.83 7.42
N ARG A 185 -18.27 3.34 8.02
CA ARG A 185 -19.47 4.13 8.35
C ARG A 185 -19.21 5.22 9.38
N SER A 186 -18.12 5.12 10.13
CA SER A 186 -17.69 6.15 11.09
C SER A 186 -17.13 7.39 10.41
N TYR A 187 -16.71 7.28 9.14
CA TYR A 187 -16.06 8.36 8.39
C TYR A 187 -16.69 8.55 7.00
N PRO A 188 -17.99 8.85 6.91
CA PRO A 188 -18.68 8.97 5.63
C PRO A 188 -18.08 10.06 4.74
N HIS A 189 -17.60 11.15 5.34
CA HIS A 189 -16.95 12.26 4.62
C HIS A 189 -15.68 11.83 3.88
N LEU A 190 -14.89 10.90 4.43
CA LEU A 190 -13.69 10.38 3.76
C LEU A 190 -14.06 9.49 2.57
N TYR A 191 -15.15 8.74 2.69
CA TYR A 191 -15.64 7.89 1.60
C TYR A 191 -16.21 8.74 0.45
N GLU A 192 -16.98 9.77 0.76
CA GLU A 192 -17.46 10.75 -0.24
C GLU A 192 -16.30 11.48 -0.93
N GLN A 193 -15.26 11.82 -0.18
CA GLN A 193 -14.06 12.43 -0.75
C GLN A 193 -13.34 11.44 -1.69
N ALA A 194 -13.21 10.18 -1.29
CA ALA A 194 -12.62 9.13 -2.12
C ALA A 194 -13.35 8.97 -3.45
N LEU A 195 -14.69 8.98 -3.40
CA LEU A 195 -15.54 8.94 -4.59
C LEU A 195 -15.29 10.14 -5.51
N ARG A 196 -15.29 11.37 -4.96
CA ARG A 196 -15.02 12.58 -5.76
C ARG A 196 -13.64 12.56 -6.41
N GLU A 197 -12.64 12.09 -5.69
CA GLU A 197 -11.28 11.96 -6.24
C GLU A 197 -11.22 10.91 -7.35
N GLU A 198 -11.95 9.80 -7.20
CA GLU A 198 -12.05 8.75 -8.22
C GLU A 198 -12.84 9.22 -9.45
N GLU A 199 -13.94 9.94 -9.29
CA GLU A 199 -14.73 10.52 -10.39
C GLU A 199 -13.93 11.57 -11.18
N GLY A 200 -13.23 12.48 -10.49
CA GLY A 200 -12.38 13.48 -11.13
C GLY A 200 -11.14 12.89 -11.83
N LEU A 201 -10.76 11.66 -11.48
CA LEU A 201 -9.76 10.88 -12.22
C LEU A 201 -10.33 10.42 -13.57
N PHE A 202 -11.54 9.87 -13.59
CA PHE A 202 -12.20 9.43 -14.82
C PHE A 202 -12.43 10.58 -15.81
N GLU A 203 -12.87 11.76 -15.35
CA GLU A 203 -13.07 12.92 -16.22
C GLU A 203 -11.75 13.46 -16.82
N ALA A 204 -10.63 13.32 -16.13
CA ALA A 204 -9.32 13.71 -16.65
C ALA A 204 -8.83 12.78 -17.77
N PHE A 205 -9.15 11.49 -17.71
CA PHE A 205 -8.83 10.52 -18.77
C PHE A 205 -9.67 10.72 -20.05
N GLU A 206 -10.90 11.23 -19.94
CA GLU A 206 -11.73 11.54 -21.12
C GLU A 206 -11.34 12.86 -21.82
N GLY A 207 -10.57 13.72 -21.15
CA GLY A 207 -10.16 15.04 -21.67
C GLY A 207 -8.86 15.06 -22.48
N GLU A 208 -8.11 13.94 -22.55
CA GLU A 208 -6.85 13.85 -23.30
C GLU A 208 -6.99 13.27 -24.72
N ASP A 209 -8.22 12.89 -25.13
CA ASP A 209 -8.55 12.45 -26.50
C ASP A 209 -9.24 13.58 -27.32
N VAL A 210 -8.54 14.70 -27.59
CA VAL A 210 -8.94 15.69 -28.63
C VAL A 210 -7.73 16.27 -29.37
#